data_AF-A0A8T7DC33-F1
#
_entry.id   AF-A0A8T7DC33-F1
#
_cell.length_a   1.000
_cell.length_b   1.000
_cell.length_c   1.000
_cell.angle_alpha   90.00
_cell.angle_beta   90.00
_cell.angle_gamma   90.00
#
_symmetry.space_group_name_H-M   'P 1'
#
loop_
_entity.id
_entity.type
_entity.pdbx_description
1 polymer ?
#
loop_
_entity_poly.entity_id
_entity_poly.type
_entity_poly.pdbx_seq_one_letter_code
_entity_poly.pdbx_strand_id
1 'polypeptide(L)'
;MNTSDRFKPVLKVAENREASAARKFGKSRKQQHEEEAKLKDLRNYHAEYLARFNQSASVGISASQLREYQAFIKKLETAIYEQEEVVRQSQQNTSEHKQKWTQKHIRTQSMDKAMGRIVATEQKQRDVQEQKMSDEIAQRISRSTH
;
A
#
# COMPACT_ATOMS: atom_id res chain seq x y z
N MET A 1 -21.84 26.07 15.59
CA MET A 1 -21.12 25.05 14.80
C MET A 1 -19.68 25.07 15.25
N ASN A 2 -19.14 23.95 15.71
CA ASN A 2 -17.80 23.91 16.30
C ASN A 2 -16.71 23.82 15.20
N THR A 3 -15.48 24.18 15.54
CA THR A 3 -14.33 24.11 14.61
C THR A 3 -14.06 22.67 14.19
N SER A 4 -14.27 21.71 15.12
CA SER A 4 -14.20 20.28 14.86
C SER A 4 -15.18 19.82 13.77
N ASP A 5 -16.43 20.32 13.78
CA ASP A 5 -17.44 19.94 12.78
C ASP A 5 -17.07 20.37 11.37
N ARG A 6 -16.40 21.50 11.23
CA ARG A 6 -15.92 22.02 9.94
C ARG A 6 -14.73 21.25 9.38
N PHE A 7 -13.93 20.59 10.24
CA PHE A 7 -12.77 19.82 9.84
C PHE A 7 -13.09 18.36 9.45
N LYS A 8 -14.22 17.80 9.93
CA LYS A 8 -14.63 16.42 9.65
C LYS A 8 -14.67 16.07 8.15
N PRO A 9 -15.22 16.90 7.24
CA PRO A 9 -15.24 16.60 5.81
C PRO A 9 -13.84 16.53 5.20
N VAL A 10 -12.92 17.40 5.64
CA VAL A 10 -11.54 17.44 5.13
C VAL A 10 -10.78 16.18 5.53
N LEU A 11 -10.94 15.76 6.78
CA LEU A 11 -10.37 14.50 7.27
C LEU A 11 -10.93 13.32 6.48
N LYS A 12 -12.25 13.29 6.24
CA LYS A 12 -12.88 12.21 5.47
C LYS A 12 -12.33 12.10 4.05
N VAL A 13 -12.07 13.23 3.40
CA VAL A 13 -11.42 13.25 2.08
C VAL A 13 -9.98 12.72 2.15
N ALA A 14 -9.24 13.01 3.21
CA ALA A 14 -7.89 12.49 3.41
C ALA A 14 -7.90 10.96 3.60
N GLU A 15 -8.76 10.44 4.47
CA GLU A 15 -8.98 8.99 4.67
C GLU A 15 -9.31 8.27 3.36
N ASN A 16 -10.24 8.83 2.57
CA ASN A 16 -10.63 8.23 1.29
C ASN A 16 -9.47 8.20 0.28
N ARG A 17 -8.65 9.25 0.25
CA ARG A 17 -7.44 9.32 -0.59
C ARG A 17 -6.38 8.31 -0.15
N GLU A 18 -6.18 8.16 1.15
CA GLU A 18 -5.28 7.15 1.71
C GLU A 18 -5.76 5.74 1.37
N ALA A 19 -7.03 5.42 1.59
CA ALA A 19 -7.61 4.12 1.28
C ALA A 19 -7.48 3.78 -0.21
N SER A 20 -7.67 4.77 -1.09
CA SER A 20 -7.44 4.61 -2.53
C SER A 20 -5.97 4.31 -2.85
N ALA A 21 -5.02 5.02 -2.22
CA ALA A 21 -3.60 4.77 -2.39
C ALA A 21 -3.17 3.40 -1.85
N ALA A 22 -3.72 2.97 -0.71
CA ALA A 22 -3.49 1.66 -0.12
C ALA A 22 -3.96 0.54 -1.05
N ARG A 23 -5.15 0.67 -1.67
CA ARG A 23 -5.65 -0.29 -2.68
C ARG A 23 -4.72 -0.39 -3.88
N LYS A 24 -4.21 0.74 -4.40
CA LYS A 24 -3.26 0.76 -5.52
C LYS A 24 -1.94 0.07 -5.16
N PHE A 25 -1.40 0.34 -3.97
CA PHE A 25 -0.20 -0.32 -3.46
C PHE A 25 -0.42 -1.83 -3.29
N GLY A 26 -1.55 -2.25 -2.72
CA GLY A 26 -1.90 -3.66 -2.59
C GLY A 26 -1.97 -4.36 -3.95
N LYS A 27 -2.60 -3.72 -4.95
CA LYS A 27 -2.69 -4.26 -6.31
C LYS A 27 -1.31 -4.40 -6.96
N SER A 28 -0.45 -3.38 -6.88
CA SER A 28 0.88 -3.47 -7.48
C SER A 28 1.77 -4.49 -6.79
N ARG A 29 1.67 -4.62 -5.46
CA ARG A 29 2.40 -5.66 -4.72
C ARG A 29 1.96 -7.07 -5.11
N LYS A 30 0.66 -7.29 -5.32
CA LYS A 30 0.15 -8.56 -5.85
C LYS A 30 0.70 -8.84 -7.25
N GLN A 31 0.67 -7.83 -8.13
CA GLN A 31 1.25 -7.96 -9.48
C GLN A 31 2.73 -8.32 -9.42
N GLN A 32 3.52 -7.62 -8.61
CA GLN A 32 4.95 -7.90 -8.45
C GLN A 32 5.19 -9.37 -8.07
N HIS A 33 4.45 -9.88 -7.08
CA HIS A 33 4.57 -11.28 -6.66
C HIS A 33 4.19 -12.26 -7.78
N GLU A 34 3.14 -11.97 -8.56
CA GLU A 34 2.76 -12.79 -9.71
C GLU A 34 3.86 -12.81 -10.79
N GLU A 35 4.48 -11.67 -11.10
CA GLU A 35 5.56 -11.61 -12.07
C GLU A 35 6.85 -12.28 -11.59
N GLU A 36 7.18 -12.18 -10.30
CA GLU A 36 8.29 -12.88 -9.68
C GLU A 36 8.08 -14.40 -9.70
N ALA A 37 6.85 -14.87 -9.48
CA ALA A 37 6.50 -16.28 -9.58
C ALA A 37 6.67 -16.81 -11.02
N LYS A 38 6.17 -16.08 -12.03
CA LYS A 38 6.38 -16.45 -13.44
C LYS A 38 7.86 -16.53 -13.82
N LEU A 39 8.67 -15.57 -13.37
CA LEU A 39 10.11 -15.59 -13.62
C LEU A 39 10.76 -16.84 -13.01
N LYS A 40 10.37 -17.19 -11.79
CA LYS A 40 10.84 -18.40 -11.11
C LYS A 40 10.46 -19.65 -11.91
N ASP A 41 9.22 -19.73 -12.39
CA ASP A 41 8.75 -20.86 -13.17
C ASP A 41 9.51 -21.00 -14.50
N LEU A 42 9.76 -19.90 -15.21
CA LEU A 42 10.58 -19.90 -16.43
C LEU A 42 12.01 -20.39 -16.17
N ARG A 43 12.64 -19.93 -15.09
CA ARG A 43 14.00 -20.36 -14.70
C ARG A 43 14.06 -21.83 -14.30
N ASN A 44 13.05 -22.31 -13.56
CA ASN A 44 12.94 -23.73 -13.21
C ASN A 44 12.80 -24.58 -14.45
N TYR A 45 11.88 -24.20 -15.35
CA TYR A 45 11.66 -24.90 -16.60
C TYR A 45 12.92 -24.92 -17.47
N HIS A 46 13.67 -23.82 -17.51
CA HIS A 46 14.98 -23.75 -18.19
C HIS A 46 15.99 -24.74 -17.61
N ALA A 47 16.13 -24.79 -16.29
CA ALA A 47 17.03 -25.71 -15.62
C ALA A 47 16.64 -27.19 -15.86
N GLU A 48 15.34 -27.52 -15.77
CA GLU A 48 14.84 -28.85 -16.09
C GLU A 48 15.11 -29.24 -17.54
N TYR A 49 14.90 -28.31 -18.47
CA TYR A 49 15.11 -28.54 -19.89
C TYR A 49 16.59 -28.81 -20.20
N LEU A 50 17.50 -28.04 -19.58
CA LEU A 50 18.94 -28.28 -19.64
C LEU A 50 19.33 -29.65 -19.11
N ALA A 51 18.79 -30.06 -17.96
CA ALA A 51 19.08 -31.35 -17.35
C ALA A 51 18.64 -32.52 -18.26
N ARG A 52 17.43 -32.45 -18.83
CA ARG A 52 16.91 -33.47 -19.76
C ARG A 52 17.77 -33.59 -21.02
N PHE A 53 18.24 -32.46 -21.53
CA PHE A 53 19.14 -32.47 -22.68
C PHE A 53 20.49 -33.09 -22.37
N ASN A 54 21.11 -32.75 -21.24
CA ASN A 54 22.38 -33.36 -20.84
C ASN A 54 22.26 -34.89 -20.70
N GLN A 55 21.14 -35.38 -20.18
CA GLN A 55 20.85 -36.81 -20.10
C GLN A 55 20.67 -37.46 -21.48
N SER A 56 20.03 -36.76 -22.42
CA SER A 56 19.85 -37.28 -23.78
C SER A 56 21.16 -37.23 -24.57
N ALA A 57 21.94 -36.15 -24.43
CA ALA A 57 23.22 -35.96 -25.08
C ALA A 57 24.26 -37.00 -24.65
N SER A 58 24.23 -37.47 -23.39
CA SER A 58 25.13 -38.53 -22.91
C SER A 58 24.85 -39.90 -23.52
N VAL A 59 23.62 -40.13 -24.01
CA VAL A 59 23.20 -41.36 -24.73
C VAL A 59 23.39 -41.22 -26.24
N GLY A 60 23.66 -40.00 -26.72
CA GLY A 60 23.80 -39.66 -28.14
C GLY A 60 22.51 -39.06 -28.72
N ILE A 61 22.65 -37.94 -29.43
CA ILE A 61 21.54 -37.23 -30.09
C ILE A 61 21.87 -36.93 -31.54
N SER A 62 20.85 -36.80 -32.38
CA SER A 62 21.02 -36.40 -33.77
C SER A 62 21.33 -34.90 -33.88
N ALA A 63 21.93 -34.50 -35.01
CA ALA A 63 22.17 -33.09 -35.30
C ALA A 63 20.88 -32.26 -35.40
N SER A 64 19.74 -32.87 -35.79
CA SER A 64 18.45 -32.16 -35.81
C SER A 64 17.94 -31.89 -34.39
N GLN A 65 18.00 -32.88 -33.50
CA GLN A 65 17.62 -32.75 -32.09
C GLN A 65 18.46 -31.68 -31.38
N LEU A 66 19.77 -31.63 -31.65
CA LEU A 66 20.67 -30.60 -31.13
C LEU A 66 20.24 -29.19 -31.57
N ARG A 67 19.89 -29.01 -32.86
CA ARG A 67 19.44 -27.70 -33.39
C ARG A 67 18.09 -27.27 -32.81
N GLU A 68 17.13 -28.19 -32.71
CA GLU A 68 15.82 -27.92 -32.11
C GLU A 68 15.96 -27.46 -30.66
N TYR A 69 16.82 -28.16 -29.91
CA TYR A 69 17.16 -27.81 -28.54
C TYR A 69 17.77 -26.41 -28.42
N GLN A 70 18.79 -26.09 -29.21
CA GLN A 70 19.43 -24.78 -29.23
C GLN A 70 18.44 -23.64 -29.61
N ALA A 71 17.52 -23.92 -30.54
CA ALA A 71 16.51 -22.95 -30.91
C ALA A 71 15.53 -22.68 -29.76
N PHE A 72 15.13 -23.73 -29.02
CA PHE A 72 14.22 -23.60 -27.91
C PHE A 72 14.87 -22.94 -26.69
N ILE A 73 16.11 -23.31 -26.35
CA ILE A 73 16.80 -22.71 -25.20
C ILE A 73 16.96 -21.20 -25.39
N LYS A 74 17.32 -20.74 -26.60
CA LYS A 74 17.45 -19.33 -26.92
C LYS A 74 16.12 -18.57 -26.78
N LYS A 75 14.99 -19.20 -27.17
CA LYS A 75 13.66 -18.62 -26.95
C LYS A 75 13.34 -18.48 -25.47
N LEU A 76 13.70 -19.48 -24.67
CA LEU A 76 13.45 -19.47 -23.24
C LEU A 76 14.33 -18.45 -22.50
N GLU A 77 15.60 -18.32 -22.87
CA GLU A 77 16.49 -17.26 -22.39
C GLU A 77 15.95 -15.86 -22.71
N THR A 78 15.44 -15.67 -23.93
CA THR A 78 14.81 -14.41 -24.33
C THR A 78 13.58 -14.10 -23.48
N ALA A 79 12.70 -15.09 -23.28
CA ALA A 79 11.51 -14.93 -22.44
C ALA A 79 11.86 -14.66 -20.96
N ILE A 80 12.92 -15.28 -20.43
CA ILE A 80 13.43 -14.99 -19.09
C ILE A 80 13.90 -13.55 -19.00
N TYR A 81 14.70 -13.08 -19.96
CA TYR A 81 15.17 -11.70 -19.99
C TYR A 81 14.02 -10.69 -20.05
N GLU A 82 13.03 -10.92 -20.91
CA GLU A 82 11.83 -10.08 -20.99
C GLU A 82 11.05 -10.07 -19.66
N GLN A 83 10.90 -11.24 -19.03
CA GLN A 83 10.20 -11.36 -17.75
C GLN A 83 10.98 -10.70 -16.60
N GLU A 84 12.31 -10.73 -16.60
CA GLU A 84 13.15 -9.99 -15.65
C GLU A 84 12.88 -8.49 -15.71
N GLU A 85 12.75 -7.94 -16.91
CA GLU A 85 12.43 -6.53 -17.11
C GLU A 85 11.02 -6.19 -16.63
N VAL A 86 10.04 -7.08 -16.88
CA VAL A 86 8.67 -6.94 -16.34
C VAL A 86 8.67 -6.95 -14.81
N VAL A 87 9.44 -7.86 -14.18
CA VAL A 87 9.62 -7.89 -12.73
C VAL A 87 10.23 -6.57 -12.23
N ARG A 88 11.30 -6.09 -12.86
CA ARG A 88 11.96 -4.82 -12.51
C ARG A 88 10.98 -3.65 -12.55
N GLN A 89 10.17 -3.55 -13.61
CA GLN A 89 9.16 -2.50 -13.75
C GLN A 89 8.05 -2.63 -12.68
N SER A 90 7.62 -3.85 -12.37
CA SER A 90 6.60 -4.10 -11.33
C SER A 90 7.10 -3.72 -9.93
N GLN A 91 8.38 -3.95 -9.64
CA GLN A 91 9.04 -3.55 -8.40
C GLN A 91 9.11 -2.03 -8.28
N GLN A 92 9.50 -1.34 -9.35
CA GLN A 92 9.50 0.12 -9.40
C GLN A 92 8.10 0.70 -9.15
N ASN A 93 7.08 0.19 -9.86
CA ASN A 93 5.69 0.61 -9.68
C ASN A 93 5.19 0.40 -8.23
N THR A 94 5.57 -0.73 -7.62
CA THR A 94 5.21 -1.02 -6.23
C THR A 94 5.88 -0.06 -5.25
N SER A 95 7.15 0.26 -5.47
CA SER A 95 7.89 1.26 -4.68
C SER A 95 7.22 2.64 -4.76
N GLU A 96 6.84 3.09 -5.96
CA GLU A 96 6.16 4.37 -6.15
C GLU A 96 4.78 4.42 -5.47
N HIS A 97 3.99 3.36 -5.59
CA HIS A 97 2.70 3.28 -4.90
C HIS A 97 2.85 3.23 -3.38
N LYS A 98 3.86 2.51 -2.87
CA LYS A 98 4.19 2.50 -1.45
C LYS A 98 4.49 3.92 -0.96
N GLN A 99 5.36 4.65 -1.66
CA GLN A 99 5.71 6.02 -1.30
C GLN A 99 4.47 6.94 -1.29
N LYS A 100 3.63 6.86 -2.34
CA LYS A 100 2.38 7.64 -2.43
C LYS A 100 1.43 7.31 -1.27
N TRP A 101 1.25 6.04 -0.94
CA TRP A 101 0.43 5.63 0.19
C TRP A 101 0.99 6.14 1.52
N THR A 102 2.30 5.97 1.77
CA THR A 102 2.95 6.45 3.00
C THR A 102 2.79 7.95 3.19
N GLN A 103 2.95 8.76 2.13
CA GLN A 103 2.72 10.21 2.21
C GLN A 103 1.27 10.56 2.59
N LYS A 104 0.27 9.85 2.02
CA LYS A 104 -1.13 10.08 2.39
C LYS A 104 -1.41 9.64 3.82
N HIS A 105 -0.88 8.49 4.24
CA HIS A 105 -1.02 7.97 5.59
C HIS A 105 -0.48 8.95 6.65
N ILE A 106 0.74 9.46 6.46
CA ILE A 106 1.34 10.46 7.36
C ILE A 106 0.45 11.73 7.44
N ARG A 107 -0.09 12.17 6.30
CA ARG A 107 -0.99 13.34 6.26
C ARG A 107 -2.29 13.09 7.03
N THR A 108 -2.94 11.94 6.83
CA THR A 108 -4.17 11.58 7.56
C THR A 108 -3.90 11.52 9.06
N GLN A 109 -2.84 10.82 9.49
CA GLN A 109 -2.46 10.74 10.91
C GLN A 109 -2.18 12.12 11.52
N SER A 110 -1.56 13.03 10.77
CA SER A 110 -1.31 14.39 11.23
C SER A 110 -2.60 15.18 11.40
N MET A 111 -3.56 15.00 10.48
CA MET A 111 -4.89 15.60 10.56
C MET A 111 -5.71 15.05 11.73
N ASP A 112 -5.68 13.74 11.96
CA ASP A 112 -6.33 13.11 13.12
C ASP A 112 -5.81 13.67 14.44
N LYS A 113 -4.49 13.78 14.58
CA LYS A 113 -3.86 14.38 15.77
C LYS A 113 -4.29 15.82 15.97
N ALA A 114 -4.35 16.62 14.90
CA ALA A 114 -4.81 18.00 14.96
C ALA A 114 -6.29 18.09 15.37
N MET A 115 -7.14 17.22 14.82
CA MET A 115 -8.55 17.13 15.19
C MET A 115 -8.72 16.80 16.68
N GLY A 116 -7.98 15.82 17.19
CA GLY A 116 -8.02 15.47 18.63
C GLY A 116 -7.71 16.65 19.54
N ARG A 117 -6.74 17.50 19.16
CA ARG A 117 -6.40 18.73 19.91
C ARG A 117 -7.52 19.77 19.85
N ILE A 118 -8.17 19.94 18.69
CA ILE A 118 -9.31 20.85 18.54
C ILE A 118 -10.46 20.38 19.43
N VAL A 119 -10.83 19.11 19.35
CA VAL A 119 -11.92 18.53 20.15
C VAL A 119 -11.64 18.68 21.66
N ALA A 120 -10.41 18.40 22.11
CA ALA A 120 -10.03 18.58 23.52
C ALA A 120 -10.13 20.04 23.97
N THR A 121 -9.71 20.99 23.13
CA THR A 121 -9.80 22.42 23.43
C THR A 121 -11.24 22.88 23.51
N GLU A 122 -12.09 22.44 22.58
CA GLU A 122 -13.53 22.75 22.58
C GLU A 122 -14.24 22.14 23.79
N GLN A 123 -13.87 20.92 24.21
CA GLN A 123 -14.43 20.32 25.42
C GLN A 123 -14.06 21.16 26.65
N LYS A 124 -12.79 21.51 26.81
CA LYS A 124 -12.33 22.37 27.92
C LYS A 124 -13.06 23.71 27.95
N GLN A 125 -13.32 24.32 26.79
CA GLN A 125 -14.08 25.57 26.70
C GLN A 125 -15.55 25.39 27.13
N ARG A 126 -16.18 24.28 26.74
CA ARG A 126 -17.54 23.95 27.18
C ARG A 126 -17.60 23.75 28.70
N ASP A 127 -16.68 22.96 29.26
CA ASP A 127 -16.64 22.68 30.71
C ASP A 127 -16.51 23.99 31.52
N VAL A 128 -15.66 24.93 31.06
CA VAL A 128 -15.50 26.24 31.70
C VAL A 128 -16.78 27.09 31.60
N GLN A 129 -17.50 27.03 30.48
CA GLN A 129 -18.76 27.76 30.31
C GLN A 129 -19.88 27.18 31.17
N GLU A 130 -20.00 25.86 31.23
CA GLU A 130 -20.98 25.15 32.06
C GLU A 130 -20.76 25.42 33.55
N GLN A 131 -19.50 25.40 34.00
CA GLN A 131 -19.18 25.70 35.39
C GLN A 131 -19.55 27.14 35.77
N LYS A 132 -19.23 28.13 34.92
CA LYS A 132 -19.64 29.53 35.14
C LYS A 132 -21.16 29.67 35.23
N MET A 133 -21.90 29.01 34.36
CA MET A 133 -23.37 29.05 34.37
C MET A 133 -23.94 28.43 35.65
N SER A 134 -23.38 27.31 36.11
CA SER A 134 -23.76 26.67 37.36
C SER A 134 -23.51 27.58 38.57
N ASP A 135 -22.34 28.23 38.62
CA ASP A 135 -21.98 29.15 39.71
C ASP A 135 -22.92 30.37 39.74
N GLU A 136 -23.27 30.93 38.57
CA GLU A 136 -24.24 32.02 38.47
C GLU A 136 -25.64 31.63 38.97
N ILE A 137 -26.12 30.44 38.61
CA ILE A 137 -27.42 29.92 39.07
C ILE A 137 -27.39 29.71 40.58
N ALA A 138 -26.33 29.10 41.13
CA ALA A 138 -26.17 28.89 42.56
C ALA A 138 -26.17 30.22 43.33
N GLN A 139 -25.47 31.24 42.84
CA GLN A 139 -25.47 32.58 43.43
C GLN A 139 -26.85 33.24 43.38
N ARG A 140 -27.60 33.10 42.28
CA ARG A 140 -28.97 33.64 42.17
C ARG A 140 -29.93 32.97 43.14
N ILE A 141 -29.86 31.64 43.26
CA ILE A 141 -30.67 30.88 44.23
C ILE A 141 -30.35 31.34 45.65
N SER A 142 -29.07 31.40 46.02
CA SER A 142 -28.65 31.84 47.36
C SER A 142 -29.10 33.26 47.71
N ARG A 143 -29.24 34.17 46.72
CA ARG A 143 -29.75 35.54 46.94
C ARG A 143 -31.27 35.63 47.03
N SER A 144 -32.00 34.62 46.57
CA SER A 144 -33.46 34.56 46.57
C SER A 144 -34.02 33.86 47.82
N THR A 145 -33.20 33.10 48.55
CA THR A 145 -33.57 32.41 49.80
C THR A 145 -33.22 33.19 51.07
N HIS A 146 -32.70 34.41 50.95
CA HIS A 146 -32.55 35.40 52.02
C HIS A 146 -33.53 36.55 51.78
#